data_AF-A0A453E6S8-F1
#
_entry.id   AF-A0A453E6S8-F1
#
_cell.length_a   1.000
_cell.length_b   1.000
_cell.length_c   1.000
_cell.angle_alpha   90.00
_cell.angle_beta   90.00
_cell.angle_gamma   90.00
#
_symmetry.space_group_name_H-M   'P 1'
#
loop_
_entity.id
_entity.type
_entity.pdbx_description
1 polymer ?
#
loop_
_entity_poly.entity_id
_entity_poly.type
_entity_poly.pdbx_seq_one_letter_code
_entity_poly.pdbx_strand_id
1 'polypeptide(L)'
;CIFEDTRGDPRVLLTKRASTLSSHSGEVSLPGGKVDQGDVDVKATALREAEEEIGLDPALVSVVTVLEPFLSKNGLDVTPVIGILSDRALFNPVLNKAEVQDIFDAPLEMFLKDDNRTTRQRDWMGKTIPVQFFDYEAEGKKYVIWGLTAHILTRAASVVLQRQPSFSELPNRPENIPTSKH
;
A
#
# COMPACT_ATOMS: atom_id res chain seq x y z
N CYS A 1 4.96 4.98 -1.39
CA CYS A 1 6.04 5.80 -1.98
C CYS A 1 6.57 5.10 -3.23
N ILE A 2 6.69 5.83 -4.34
CA ILE A 2 7.08 5.30 -5.66
C ILE A 2 8.45 5.89 -6.06
N PHE A 3 9.29 5.11 -6.72
CA PHE A 3 10.54 5.59 -7.33
C PHE A 3 10.77 4.89 -8.68
N GLU A 4 11.65 5.44 -9.51
CA GLU A 4 12.06 4.80 -10.76
C GLU A 4 13.29 3.90 -10.53
N ASP A 5 13.26 2.68 -11.07
CA ASP A 5 14.44 1.80 -11.07
C ASP A 5 15.49 2.25 -12.08
N THR A 6 16.60 1.52 -12.18
CA THR A 6 17.71 1.86 -13.10
C THR A 6 17.33 1.80 -14.59
N ARG A 7 16.16 1.27 -14.93
CA ARG A 7 15.60 1.23 -16.29
C ARG A 7 14.51 2.27 -16.50
N GLY A 8 14.16 3.05 -15.48
CA GLY A 8 13.06 4.01 -15.51
C GLY A 8 11.69 3.38 -15.22
N ASP A 9 11.65 2.11 -14.78
CA ASP A 9 10.37 1.46 -14.47
C ASP A 9 9.90 1.86 -13.05
N PRO A 10 8.65 2.32 -12.87
CA PRO A 10 8.14 2.68 -11.55
C PRO A 10 8.03 1.47 -10.61
N ARG A 11 8.54 1.63 -9.39
CA ARG A 11 8.48 0.66 -8.29
C ARG A 11 7.87 1.29 -7.06
N VAL A 12 7.21 0.48 -6.23
CA VAL A 12 6.57 0.93 -4.99
C VAL A 12 7.23 0.28 -3.77
N LEU A 13 7.55 1.08 -2.76
CA LEU A 13 8.04 0.60 -1.46
C LEU A 13 6.89 -0.02 -0.64
N LEU A 14 7.15 -1.19 -0.06
CA LEU A 14 6.23 -1.98 0.75
C LEU A 14 6.92 -2.49 2.01
N THR A 15 6.14 -2.70 3.06
CA THR A 15 6.58 -3.26 4.33
C THR A 15 5.95 -4.63 4.53
N LYS A 16 6.67 -5.51 5.22
CA LYS A 16 6.11 -6.71 5.85
C LYS A 16 6.00 -6.45 7.34
N ARG A 17 4.77 -6.49 7.84
CA ARG A 17 4.48 -6.22 9.25
C ARG A 17 5.13 -7.26 10.16
N ALA A 18 5.60 -6.83 11.33
CA ALA A 18 6.20 -7.70 12.33
C ALA A 18 5.25 -8.81 12.76
N SER A 19 5.76 -10.03 12.92
CA SER A 19 4.96 -11.20 13.28
C SER A 19 4.40 -11.12 14.71
N THR A 20 4.99 -10.27 15.56
CA THR A 20 4.61 -10.04 16.96
C THR A 20 3.37 -9.16 17.13
N LEU A 21 2.89 -8.51 16.06
CA LEU A 21 1.73 -7.62 16.14
C LEU A 21 0.42 -8.40 16.36
N SER A 22 -0.50 -7.85 17.15
CA SER A 22 -1.79 -8.47 17.46
C SER A 22 -2.76 -8.52 16.27
N SER A 23 -2.55 -7.67 15.27
CA SER A 23 -3.39 -7.57 14.08
C SER A 23 -2.54 -7.47 12.82
N HIS A 24 -2.98 -8.11 11.73
CA HIS A 24 -2.32 -8.08 10.43
C HIS A 24 -0.85 -8.54 10.47
N SER A 25 -0.53 -9.41 11.44
CA SER A 25 0.80 -9.99 11.63
C SER A 25 1.32 -10.65 10.34
N GLY A 26 2.51 -10.27 9.89
CA GLY A 26 3.16 -10.81 8.71
C GLY A 26 2.53 -10.43 7.36
N GLU A 27 1.46 -9.62 7.35
CA GLU A 27 0.85 -9.11 6.13
C GLU A 27 1.74 -8.05 5.46
N VAL A 28 1.62 -7.94 4.13
CA VAL A 28 2.26 -6.86 3.36
C VAL A 28 1.38 -5.62 3.39
N SER A 29 1.99 -4.48 3.67
CA SER A 29 1.33 -3.17 3.73
C SER A 29 2.13 -2.09 3.01
N LEU A 30 1.45 -0.99 2.70
CA LEU A 30 2.12 0.29 2.47
C LEU A 30 2.53 0.88 3.83
N PRO A 31 3.62 1.67 3.91
CA PRO A 31 3.89 2.45 5.11
C PRO A 31 2.72 3.37 5.44
N GLY A 32 2.35 3.44 6.72
CA GLY A 32 1.24 4.27 7.17
C GLY A 32 0.58 3.79 8.45
N GLY A 33 -0.15 4.69 9.08
CA GLY A 33 -0.82 4.43 10.34
C GLY A 33 -2.00 5.36 10.58
N LYS A 34 -2.26 5.67 11.85
CA LYS A 34 -3.41 6.50 12.23
C LYS A 34 -3.03 7.97 12.22
N VAL A 35 -4.03 8.82 12.00
CA VAL A 35 -3.86 10.26 12.16
C VAL A 35 -3.62 10.56 13.64
N ASP A 36 -2.56 11.31 13.90
CA ASP A 36 -2.23 11.82 15.23
C ASP A 36 -2.70 13.27 15.41
N GLN A 37 -2.88 13.72 16.65
CA GLN A 37 -3.38 15.07 16.96
C GLN A 37 -2.50 16.20 16.39
N GLY A 38 -1.22 15.92 16.14
CA GLY A 38 -0.28 16.88 15.56
C GLY A 38 -0.27 16.90 14.02
N ASP A 39 -0.94 15.96 13.36
CA ASP A 39 -0.94 15.87 11.90
C ASP A 39 -1.85 16.96 11.32
N VAL A 40 -1.28 17.84 10.48
CA VAL A 40 -2.01 18.94 9.87
C VAL A 40 -2.96 18.48 8.75
N ASP A 41 -2.63 17.37 8.09
CA ASP A 41 -3.44 16.72 7.07
C ASP A 41 -3.02 15.25 6.87
N VAL A 42 -3.72 14.53 5.99
CA VAL A 42 -3.43 13.12 5.67
C VAL A 42 -2.05 12.91 5.04
N LYS A 43 -1.45 13.93 4.42
CA LYS A 43 -0.12 13.83 3.82
C LYS A 43 0.93 13.85 4.93
N ALA A 44 0.76 14.73 5.91
CA ALA A 44 1.61 14.78 7.10
C ALA A 44 1.59 13.44 7.85
N THR A 45 0.41 12.86 8.06
CA THR A 45 0.28 11.50 8.64
C THR A 45 1.08 10.47 7.84
N ALA A 46 0.88 10.40 6.52
CA ALA A 46 1.56 9.40 5.69
C ALA A 46 3.09 9.56 5.68
N LEU A 47 3.60 10.79 5.70
CA LEU A 47 5.03 11.08 5.74
C LEU A 47 5.64 10.73 7.11
N ARG A 48 4.99 11.15 8.21
CA ARG A 48 5.43 10.83 9.57
C ARG A 48 5.50 9.33 9.79
N GLU A 49 4.44 8.61 9.44
CA GLU A 49 4.38 7.14 9.58
C GLU A 49 5.43 6.43 8.72
N ALA A 50 5.70 6.91 7.51
CA ALA A 50 6.77 6.36 6.69
C ALA A 50 8.17 6.64 7.27
N GLU A 51 8.37 7.80 7.89
CA GLU A 51 9.59 8.11 8.63
C GLU A 51 9.76 7.19 9.84
N GLU A 52 8.72 7.01 10.66
CA GLU A 52 8.72 6.17 11.85
C GLU A 52 8.93 4.68 11.52
N GLU A 53 8.22 4.15 10.52
CA GLU A 53 8.25 2.72 10.20
C GLU A 53 9.54 2.30 9.45
N ILE A 54 10.01 3.12 8.50
CA ILE A 54 11.08 2.75 7.56
C ILE A 54 12.22 3.78 7.43
N GLY A 55 12.20 4.87 8.19
CA GLY A 55 13.23 5.91 8.15
C GLY A 55 13.21 6.73 6.86
N LEU A 56 12.06 6.82 6.19
CA LEU A 56 11.93 7.59 4.95
C LEU A 56 11.85 9.09 5.27
N ASP A 57 12.97 9.79 5.14
CA ASP A 57 13.04 11.25 5.31
C ASP A 57 12.00 11.96 4.41
N PRO A 58 11.04 12.72 4.99
CA PRO A 58 10.05 13.46 4.23
C PRO A 58 10.64 14.41 3.18
N ALA A 59 11.86 14.92 3.38
CA ALA A 59 12.53 15.80 2.42
C ALA A 59 12.92 15.10 1.11
N LEU A 60 13.01 13.76 1.10
CA LEU A 60 13.28 12.98 -0.11
C LEU A 60 12.02 12.71 -0.94
N VAL A 61 10.83 12.99 -0.38
CA VAL A 61 9.54 12.60 -0.95
C VAL A 61 8.76 13.82 -1.41
N SER A 62 8.41 13.85 -2.70
CA SER A 62 7.44 14.80 -3.26
C SER A 62 6.06 14.17 -3.29
N VAL A 63 5.11 14.70 -2.52
CA VAL A 63 3.71 14.23 -2.55
C VAL A 63 3.02 14.76 -3.80
N VAL A 64 2.60 13.85 -4.68
CA VAL A 64 2.00 14.18 -5.98
C VAL A 64 0.49 14.28 -5.90
N THR A 65 -0.16 13.31 -5.24
CA THR A 65 -1.62 13.28 -5.13
C THR A 65 -2.09 12.47 -3.95
N VAL A 66 -3.37 12.63 -3.61
CA VAL A 66 -4.10 11.87 -2.60
C VAL A 66 -5.25 11.20 -3.31
N LEU A 67 -5.37 9.88 -3.16
CA LEU A 67 -6.48 9.12 -3.74
C LEU A 67 -7.72 9.24 -2.87
N GLU A 68 -8.88 8.95 -3.47
CA GLU A 68 -10.12 8.78 -2.73
C GLU A 68 -10.00 7.68 -1.63
N PRO A 69 -10.73 7.80 -0.51
CA PRO A 69 -10.64 6.81 0.57
C PRO A 69 -11.13 5.42 0.17
N PHE A 70 -10.46 4.40 0.72
CA PHE A 70 -10.82 3.01 0.62
C PHE A 70 -11.35 2.52 1.96
N LEU A 71 -12.41 1.74 1.93
CA LEU A 71 -12.95 1.14 3.15
C LEU A 71 -12.16 -0.14 3.49
N SER A 72 -11.63 -0.22 4.70
CA SER A 72 -10.95 -1.41 5.18
C SER A 72 -11.93 -2.52 5.59
N LYS A 73 -11.41 -3.74 5.80
CA LYS A 73 -12.20 -4.88 6.29
C LYS A 73 -12.87 -4.62 7.65
N ASN A 74 -12.32 -3.70 8.45
CA ASN A 74 -12.81 -3.32 9.77
C ASN A 74 -13.69 -2.06 9.74
N GLY A 75 -14.01 -1.51 8.55
CA GLY A 75 -14.88 -0.34 8.41
C GLY A 75 -14.22 1.01 8.64
N LEU A 76 -12.88 1.06 8.65
CA LEU A 76 -12.10 2.30 8.71
C LEU A 76 -11.82 2.82 7.29
N ASP A 77 -11.93 4.13 7.10
CA ASP A 77 -11.50 4.81 5.88
C ASP A 77 -9.98 4.95 5.87
N VAL A 78 -9.36 4.49 4.79
CA VAL A 78 -7.92 4.57 4.54
C VAL A 78 -7.72 5.46 3.33
N THR A 79 -6.97 6.56 3.49
CA THR A 79 -6.74 7.55 2.44
C THR A 79 -5.32 7.39 1.89
N PRO A 80 -5.12 6.84 0.68
CA PRO A 80 -3.77 6.63 0.15
C PRO A 80 -3.13 7.94 -0.32
N VAL A 81 -1.88 8.15 0.07
CA VAL A 81 -1.06 9.28 -0.38
C VAL A 81 0.03 8.77 -1.33
N ILE A 82 0.09 9.33 -2.54
CA ILE A 82 1.10 8.99 -3.54
C ILE A 82 2.23 10.02 -3.46
N GLY A 83 3.37 9.57 -2.94
CA GLY A 83 4.64 10.31 -2.97
C GLY A 83 5.65 9.66 -3.92
N ILE A 84 6.44 10.51 -4.58
CA ILE A 84 7.60 10.11 -5.39
C ILE A 84 8.87 10.34 -4.56
N LEU A 85 9.67 9.29 -4.41
CA LEU A 85 11.03 9.36 -3.88
C LEU A 85 11.97 9.79 -5.01
N SER A 86 12.52 10.99 -4.85
CA SER A 86 13.26 11.71 -5.89
C SER A 86 14.57 11.02 -6.27
N ASP A 87 15.26 10.45 -5.29
CA ASP A 87 16.52 9.72 -5.47
C ASP A 87 16.55 8.51 -4.55
N ARG A 88 16.44 7.32 -5.14
CA ARG A 88 16.46 6.05 -4.40
C ARG A 88 17.79 5.82 -3.69
N ALA A 89 18.90 6.34 -4.20
CA ALA A 89 20.23 6.16 -3.63
C ALA A 89 20.43 6.92 -2.32
N LEU A 90 19.67 8.00 -2.11
CA LEU A 90 19.67 8.75 -0.84
C LEU A 90 18.84 8.08 0.26
N PHE A 91 17.96 7.14 -0.10
CA PHE A 91 17.13 6.44 0.89
C PHE A 91 17.87 5.24 1.50
N ASN A 92 18.34 5.43 2.73
CA ASN A 92 18.91 4.38 3.58
C ASN A 92 17.90 3.94 4.64
N PRO A 93 17.18 2.81 4.45
CA PRO A 93 16.08 2.42 5.32
C PRO A 93 16.53 2.11 6.75
N VAL A 94 15.78 2.62 7.73
CA VAL A 94 15.94 2.31 9.15
C VAL A 94 14.61 1.79 9.66
N LEU A 95 14.51 0.48 9.89
CA LEU A 95 13.24 -0.15 10.24
C LEU A 95 12.94 -0.05 11.73
N ASN A 96 11.72 0.39 12.06
CA ASN A 96 11.16 0.14 13.39
C ASN A 96 10.81 -1.34 13.51
N LYS A 97 11.72 -2.13 14.10
CA LYS A 97 11.56 -3.60 14.23
C LYS A 97 10.36 -4.03 15.07
N ALA A 98 9.77 -3.14 15.88
CA ALA A 98 8.54 -3.45 16.61
C ALA A 98 7.34 -3.60 15.67
N GLU A 99 7.37 -2.95 14.51
CA GLU A 99 6.24 -2.83 13.58
C GLU A 99 6.54 -3.44 12.21
N VAL A 100 7.79 -3.33 11.75
CA VAL A 100 8.24 -3.76 10.42
C VAL A 100 9.32 -4.82 10.55
N GLN A 101 9.03 -6.01 10.01
CA GLN A 101 10.00 -7.11 9.91
C GLN A 101 10.87 -6.99 8.65
N ASP A 102 10.31 -6.44 7.57
CA ASP A 102 10.99 -6.38 6.28
C ASP A 102 10.53 -5.17 5.47
N ILE A 103 11.43 -4.67 4.62
CA ILE A 103 11.11 -3.68 3.59
C ILE A 103 11.54 -4.25 2.24
N PHE A 104 10.71 -4.07 1.23
CA PHE A 104 11.03 -4.43 -0.14
C PHE A 104 10.30 -3.49 -1.09
N ASP A 105 10.55 -3.64 -2.39
CA ASP A 105 9.81 -2.92 -3.41
C ASP A 105 9.33 -3.88 -4.51
N ALA A 106 8.27 -3.49 -5.20
CA ALA A 106 7.67 -4.26 -6.27
C ALA A 106 7.45 -3.39 -7.52
N PRO A 107 7.53 -3.94 -8.75
CA PRO A 107 7.17 -3.19 -9.95
C PRO A 107 5.72 -2.74 -9.88
N LEU A 108 5.45 -1.44 -10.05
CA LEU A 108 4.08 -0.91 -9.99
C LEU A 108 3.20 -1.51 -11.10
N GLU A 109 3.81 -1.76 -12.26
CA GLU A 109 3.22 -2.42 -13.43
C GLU A 109 2.61 -3.80 -13.10
N MET A 110 3.12 -4.50 -12.07
CA MET A 110 2.61 -5.83 -11.72
C MET A 110 1.14 -5.79 -11.29
N PHE A 111 0.69 -4.69 -10.70
CA PHE A 111 -0.68 -4.55 -10.17
C PHE A 111 -1.73 -4.29 -11.25
N LEU A 112 -1.33 -4.23 -12.52
CA LEU A 112 -2.22 -4.12 -13.68
C LEU A 112 -2.29 -5.40 -14.52
N LYS A 113 -1.44 -6.39 -14.24
CA LYS A 113 -1.31 -7.62 -15.03
C LYS A 113 -1.94 -8.82 -14.34
N ASP A 114 -2.30 -9.82 -15.14
CA ASP A 114 -2.82 -11.09 -14.67
C ASP A 114 -1.73 -12.12 -14.30
N ASP A 115 -0.47 -11.76 -14.52
CA ASP A 115 0.69 -12.62 -14.26
C ASP A 115 0.92 -12.78 -12.76
N ASN A 116 1.07 -14.02 -12.29
CA ASN A 116 1.27 -14.36 -10.86
C ASN A 116 0.20 -13.77 -9.92
N ARG A 117 -1.02 -13.60 -10.45
CA ARG A 117 -2.19 -13.13 -9.73
C ARG A 117 -3.19 -14.26 -9.56
N THR A 118 -3.84 -14.33 -8.39
CA THR A 118 -5.03 -15.17 -8.19
C THR A 118 -6.17 -14.36 -7.59
N THR A 119 -7.40 -14.74 -7.91
CA THR A 119 -8.60 -14.21 -7.25
C THR A 119 -9.11 -15.22 -6.23
N ARG A 120 -9.40 -14.79 -5.01
CA ARG A 120 -10.07 -15.64 -4.01
C ARG A 120 -11.27 -14.92 -3.42
N GLN A 121 -12.36 -15.65 -3.25
CA GLN A 121 -13.54 -15.13 -2.57
C GLN A 121 -13.26 -14.94 -1.08
N ARG A 122 -13.66 -13.81 -0.52
CA ARG A 122 -13.54 -13.48 0.90
C ARG A 122 -14.82 -12.81 1.39
N ASP A 123 -15.18 -13.08 2.64
CA ASP A 123 -16.22 -12.30 3.30
C ASP A 123 -15.69 -10.90 3.61
N TRP A 124 -16.47 -9.90 3.24
CA TRP A 124 -16.31 -8.53 3.65
C TRP A 124 -17.66 -7.98 4.08
N MET A 125 -17.85 -7.87 5.39
CA MET A 125 -19.09 -7.37 6.00
C MET A 125 -20.34 -8.13 5.53
N GLY A 126 -20.28 -9.46 5.49
CA GLY A 126 -21.39 -10.31 5.07
C GLY A 126 -21.59 -10.38 3.55
N LYS A 127 -20.70 -9.79 2.75
CA LYS A 127 -20.68 -9.92 1.30
C LYS A 127 -19.45 -10.69 0.85
N THR A 128 -19.67 -11.67 -0.01
CA THR A 128 -18.59 -12.39 -0.68
C THR A 128 -18.03 -11.52 -1.81
N ILE A 129 -16.76 -11.11 -1.70
CA ILE A 129 -16.06 -10.30 -2.69
C ILE A 129 -14.85 -11.03 -3.30
N PRO A 130 -14.55 -10.79 -4.60
CA PRO A 130 -13.34 -11.30 -5.22
C PRO A 130 -12.12 -10.46 -4.78
N VAL A 131 -11.25 -11.03 -3.94
CA VAL A 131 -10.01 -10.38 -3.48
C VAL A 131 -8.83 -10.83 -4.32
N GLN A 132 -7.99 -9.87 -4.72
CA GLN A 132 -6.78 -10.09 -5.50
C GLN A 132 -5.61 -10.50 -4.61
N PHE A 133 -4.81 -11.46 -5.06
CA PHE A 133 -3.57 -11.92 -4.46
C PHE A 133 -2.49 -11.89 -5.53
N PHE A 134 -1.38 -11.20 -5.24
CA PHE A 134 -0.20 -11.13 -6.11
C PHE A 134 0.96 -11.81 -5.40
N ASP A 135 1.47 -12.89 -5.99
CA ASP A 135 2.66 -13.57 -5.51
C ASP A 135 3.90 -12.86 -6.06
N TYR A 136 4.83 -12.51 -5.18
CA TYR A 136 6.04 -11.78 -5.55
C TYR A 136 7.27 -12.36 -4.86
N GLU A 137 8.38 -12.43 -5.58
CA GLU A 137 9.67 -12.82 -5.03
C GLU A 137 10.68 -11.70 -5.23
N ALA A 138 11.32 -11.28 -4.14
CA ALA A 138 12.40 -10.31 -4.15
C ALA A 138 13.49 -10.77 -3.19
N GLU A 139 14.75 -10.71 -3.65
CA GLU A 139 15.93 -11.07 -2.84
C GLU A 139 15.83 -12.47 -2.20
N GLY A 140 15.25 -13.44 -2.92
CA GLY A 140 15.06 -14.81 -2.44
C GLY A 140 13.97 -14.98 -1.37
N LYS A 141 13.18 -13.93 -1.09
CA LYS A 141 12.04 -13.96 -0.17
C LYS A 141 10.74 -13.88 -0.92
N LYS A 142 9.73 -14.63 -0.46
CA LYS A 142 8.38 -14.66 -1.03
C LYS A 142 7.44 -13.76 -0.24
N TYR A 143 6.67 -12.97 -0.97
CA TYR A 143 5.67 -12.05 -0.46
C TYR A 143 4.33 -12.32 -1.16
N VAL A 144 3.25 -12.13 -0.42
CA VAL A 144 1.90 -12.17 -0.98
C VAL A 144 1.27 -10.82 -0.70
N ILE A 145 1.01 -10.06 -1.76
CA ILE A 145 0.35 -8.75 -1.68
C ILE A 145 -1.11 -8.96 -1.98
N TRP A 146 -1.99 -8.67 -1.01
CA TRP A 146 -3.42 -8.97 -1.13
C TRP A 146 -4.29 -8.00 -0.33
N GLY A 147 -5.61 -8.16 -0.44
CA GLY A 147 -6.57 -7.39 0.35
C GLY A 147 -6.55 -5.90 0.02
N LEU A 148 -6.67 -5.06 1.05
CA LEU A 148 -6.71 -3.61 0.90
C LEU A 148 -5.43 -3.06 0.25
N THR A 149 -4.26 -3.60 0.63
CA THR A 149 -2.97 -3.20 0.04
C THR A 149 -2.97 -3.42 -1.47
N ALA A 150 -3.35 -4.61 -1.94
CA ALA A 150 -3.43 -4.90 -3.36
C ALA A 150 -4.46 -4.01 -4.09
N HIS A 151 -5.61 -3.74 -3.46
CA HIS A 151 -6.65 -2.90 -4.04
C HIS A 151 -6.19 -1.45 -4.23
N ILE A 152 -5.54 -0.86 -3.21
CA ILE A 152 -4.93 0.47 -3.30
C ILE A 152 -3.86 0.50 -4.39
N LEU A 153 -3.01 -0.53 -4.47
CA LEU A 153 -1.91 -0.59 -5.43
C LEU A 153 -2.39 -0.73 -6.87
N THR A 154 -3.45 -1.50 -7.13
CA THR A 154 -4.08 -1.57 -8.46
C THR A 154 -4.61 -0.20 -8.87
N ARG A 155 -5.32 0.52 -7.98
CA ARG A 155 -5.81 1.87 -8.28
C ARG A 155 -4.66 2.85 -8.51
N ALA A 156 -3.66 2.85 -7.63
CA ALA A 156 -2.49 3.71 -7.75
C ALA A 156 -1.72 3.46 -9.05
N ALA A 157 -1.50 2.19 -9.40
CA ALA A 157 -0.88 1.82 -10.67
C ALA A 157 -1.70 2.31 -11.86
N SER A 158 -3.04 2.19 -11.80
CA SER A 158 -3.93 2.64 -12.86
C SER A 158 -3.86 4.15 -13.09
N VAL A 159 -3.81 4.92 -12.00
CA VAL A 159 -3.66 6.38 -12.04
C VAL A 159 -2.26 6.80 -12.53
N VAL A 160 -1.21 6.21 -11.99
CA VAL A 160 0.19 6.60 -12.28
C VAL A 160 0.58 6.21 -13.70
N LEU A 161 0.22 5.00 -14.14
CA LEU A 161 0.57 4.46 -15.46
C LEU A 161 -0.49 4.80 -16.53
N GLN A 162 -1.56 5.49 -16.15
CA GLN A 162 -2.70 5.87 -17.02
C GLN A 162 -3.27 4.68 -17.80
N ARG A 163 -3.44 3.55 -17.14
CA ARG A 163 -3.82 2.27 -17.74
C ARG A 163 -4.76 1.48 -16.84
N GLN A 164 -5.77 0.87 -17.43
CA GLN A 164 -6.66 -0.02 -16.68
C GLN A 164 -5.99 -1.38 -16.42
N PRO A 165 -6.28 -2.04 -15.29
CA PRO A 165 -5.85 -3.41 -15.06
C PRO A 165 -6.53 -4.37 -16.05
N SER A 166 -5.87 -5.50 -16.33
CA SER A 166 -6.41 -6.55 -17.21
C SER A 166 -7.51 -7.41 -16.56
N PHE A 167 -8.00 -7.01 -15.38
CA PHE A 167 -8.99 -7.71 -14.56
C PHE A 167 -9.95 -6.70 -13.91
N SER A 168 -11.11 -7.15 -13.45
CA SER A 168 -12.11 -6.27 -12.84
C SER A 168 -11.64 -5.73 -11.49
N GLU A 169 -11.72 -4.40 -11.32
CA GLU A 169 -11.49 -3.74 -10.04
C GLU A 169 -12.70 -3.86 -9.10
N LEU A 170 -12.41 -3.88 -7.80
CA LEU A 170 -13.43 -3.68 -6.77
C LEU A 170 -13.70 -2.17 -6.60
N PRO A 171 -14.94 -1.77 -6.24
CA PRO A 171 -15.18 -0.39 -5.83
C PRO A 171 -14.47 -0.10 -4.51
N ASN A 172 -13.87 1.09 -4.36
CA ASN A 172 -13.14 1.51 -3.15
C ASN A 172 -14.03 1.48 -1.88
N ARG A 173 -15.33 1.71 -2.08
CA ARG A 173 -16.40 1.53 -1.08
C ARG A 173 -17.61 0.86 -1.75
N PRO A 174 -18.11 -0.27 -1.23
CA PRO A 174 -19.36 -0.87 -1.68
C PRO A 174 -20.55 0.04 -1.32
N GLU A 175 -21.49 0.20 -2.24
CA GLU A 175 -22.61 1.15 -2.14
C GLU A 175 -23.53 0.95 -0.92
N ASN A 176 -23.49 -0.21 -0.25
CA ASN A 176 -24.42 -0.56 0.85
C ASN A 176 -23.72 -0.80 2.20
N ILE A 177 -22.52 -0.26 2.42
CA ILE A 177 -21.87 -0.35 3.74
C ILE A 177 -22.01 1.00 4.46
N PRO A 178 -22.71 1.06 5.62
CA PRO A 178 -22.81 2.28 6.41
C PRO A 178 -21.44 2.83 6.76
N THR A 179 -21.25 4.14 6.66
CA THR A 179 -20.06 4.80 7.20
C THR A 179 -19.98 4.54 8.70
N SER A 180 -18.89 3.94 9.17
CA SER A 180 -18.56 3.99 10.59
C SER A 180 -18.35 5.46 10.95
N LYS A 181 -19.19 5.99 11.85
CA LYS A 181 -18.95 7.28 12.47
C LYS A 181 -17.83 7.09 13.48
N HIS A 182 -16.63 7.57 13.17
CA HIS A 182 -15.63 7.91 14.17
C HIS A 182 -15.36 9.41 14.08
#